data_AF-A0A9Q0RYN2-F1
#
_entry.id   AF-A0A9Q0RYN2-F1
#
_cell.length_a   1.000
_cell.length_b   1.000
_cell.length_c   1.000
_cell.angle_alpha   90.00
_cell.angle_beta   90.00
_cell.angle_gamma   90.00
#
_symmetry.space_group_name_H-M   'P 1'
#
loop_
_entity.id
_entity.type
_entity.pdbx_description
1 polymer ?
#
loop_
_entity_poly.entity_id
_entity_poly.type
_entity_poly.pdbx_seq_one_letter_code
_entity_poly.pdbx_strand_id
1 'polypeptide(L)'
;MIKNLLTITQYTSAYAFLNFDEESLRGIEEFMRNDFSDVMIGSGETTKDYLGYYWRCQDKFKLVGGQISMISNIAKECRKLYETEINKLNTNEDALCTQQVIRKSGSGKKAAIMTKKGLKRLERLFHNKDGISQNQAAEIFDCTRQHISKSLHTIGIYARKKQRSPAYTEAEILKVKTNALYKKGWKAESVKQLKTRIKKCLKEMDTSGVQRACSQIRTKLRAVADHGPYVENH
;
A
#
# COMPACT_ATOMS: atom_id res chain seq x y z
N MET A 1 11.77 17.54 -17.60
CA MET A 1 10.30 17.54 -17.68
C MET A 1 9.74 18.34 -18.86
N ILE A 2 10.27 19.53 -19.17
CA ILE A 2 9.76 20.45 -20.22
C ILE A 2 9.75 19.83 -21.65
N LYS A 3 10.71 18.95 -21.99
CA LYS A 3 10.78 18.32 -23.33
C LYS A 3 9.73 17.22 -23.59
N ASN A 4 9.16 16.59 -22.55
CA ASN A 4 8.19 15.49 -22.71
C ASN A 4 6.74 15.98 -22.87
N LEU A 5 6.44 17.20 -22.43
CA LEU A 5 5.09 17.79 -22.57
C LEU A 5 4.91 18.47 -23.92
N LEU A 6 5.98 19.05 -24.48
CA LEU A 6 6.02 19.56 -25.86
C LEU A 6 5.67 18.48 -26.90
N THR A 7 5.97 17.21 -26.62
CA THR A 7 5.61 16.08 -27.49
C THR A 7 4.11 15.79 -27.44
N ILE A 8 3.49 15.84 -26.27
CA ILE A 8 2.04 15.61 -26.11
C ILE A 8 1.22 16.72 -26.79
N THR A 9 1.67 17.99 -26.72
CA THR A 9 1.00 19.11 -27.41
C THR A 9 1.13 19.06 -28.93
N GLN A 10 2.25 18.53 -29.45
CA GLN A 10 2.41 18.25 -30.89
C GLN A 10 1.53 17.09 -31.36
N TYR A 11 1.24 16.12 -30.48
CA TYR A 11 0.25 15.08 -30.76
C TYR A 11 -1.19 15.63 -30.77
N THR A 12 -1.52 16.63 -29.95
CA THR A 12 -2.87 17.24 -29.95
C THR A 12 -3.16 18.14 -31.13
N SER A 13 -2.19 18.87 -31.68
CA SER A 13 -2.42 19.64 -32.91
C SER A 13 -2.53 18.74 -34.15
N ALA A 14 -1.98 17.51 -34.10
CA ALA A 14 -2.20 16.48 -35.13
C ALA A 14 -3.59 15.84 -35.07
N TYR A 15 -4.38 16.05 -34.00
CA TYR A 15 -5.76 15.54 -33.89
C TYR A 15 -6.81 16.30 -34.70
N ALA A 16 -6.41 17.37 -35.41
CA ALA A 16 -7.25 17.96 -36.46
C ALA A 16 -7.59 16.97 -37.60
N PHE A 17 -6.92 15.82 -37.68
CA PHE A 17 -7.14 14.78 -38.69
C PHE A 17 -8.08 13.64 -38.27
N LEU A 18 -8.58 13.60 -37.03
CA LEU A 18 -9.45 12.51 -36.59
C LEU A 18 -10.82 13.06 -36.23
N ASN A 19 -11.70 13.13 -37.24
CA ASN A 19 -13.14 13.21 -37.05
C ASN A 19 -13.61 11.90 -36.42
N PHE A 20 -13.36 11.72 -35.12
CA PHE A 20 -14.22 10.84 -34.35
C PHE A 20 -15.56 11.55 -34.26
N ASP A 21 -16.62 10.90 -34.73
CA ASP A 21 -17.96 11.38 -34.44
C ASP A 21 -18.18 11.36 -32.92
N GLU A 22 -18.97 12.32 -32.46
CA GLU A 22 -19.24 12.54 -31.04
C GLU A 22 -19.87 11.30 -30.36
N GLU A 23 -20.55 10.46 -31.16
CA GLU A 23 -21.15 9.19 -30.74
C GLU A 23 -20.09 8.11 -30.47
N SER A 24 -19.06 8.00 -31.30
CA SER A 24 -17.89 7.13 -31.07
C SER A 24 -17.12 7.55 -29.82
N LEU A 25 -16.96 8.85 -29.57
CA LEU A 25 -16.31 9.35 -28.34
C LEU A 25 -17.15 9.06 -27.09
N ARG A 26 -18.46 9.31 -27.12
CA ARG A 26 -19.36 8.93 -26.02
C ARG A 26 -19.39 7.42 -25.81
N GLY A 27 -19.37 6.64 -26.88
CA GLY A 27 -19.34 5.17 -26.81
C GLY A 27 -18.07 4.64 -26.17
N ILE A 28 -16.91 5.23 -26.49
CA ILE A 28 -15.63 4.90 -25.84
C ILE A 28 -15.64 5.34 -24.38
N GLU A 29 -16.13 6.54 -24.07
CA GLU A 29 -16.19 7.06 -22.69
C GLU A 29 -17.15 6.23 -21.83
N GLU A 30 -18.32 5.87 -22.34
CA GLU A 30 -19.31 5.03 -21.68
C GLU A 30 -18.81 3.59 -21.52
N PHE A 31 -18.15 3.04 -22.55
CA PHE A 31 -17.49 1.74 -22.47
C PHE A 31 -16.38 1.73 -21.41
N MET A 32 -15.51 2.73 -21.42
CA MET A 32 -14.47 2.87 -20.39
C MET A 32 -15.11 3.03 -19.01
N ARG A 33 -16.14 3.88 -18.88
CA ARG A 33 -16.83 4.11 -17.60
C ARG A 33 -17.54 2.85 -17.07
N ASN A 34 -18.11 2.02 -17.93
CA ASN A 34 -18.86 0.83 -17.54
C ASN A 34 -17.97 -0.41 -17.32
N ASP A 35 -16.90 -0.58 -18.11
CA ASP A 35 -16.00 -1.74 -17.99
C ASP A 35 -14.80 -1.49 -17.06
N PHE A 36 -14.39 -0.23 -16.81
CA PHE A 36 -13.35 0.07 -15.81
C PHE A 36 -13.87 0.11 -14.36
N SER A 37 -15.18 0.11 -14.09
CA SER A 37 -15.65 0.68 -12.83
C SER A 37 -15.44 -0.13 -11.55
N ASP A 38 -15.43 -1.48 -11.53
CA ASP A 38 -15.28 -2.18 -10.23
C ASP A 38 -14.55 -3.54 -10.29
N VAL A 39 -14.53 -4.18 -11.46
CA VAL A 39 -13.92 -5.51 -11.63
C VAL A 39 -12.40 -5.42 -11.81
N MET A 40 -11.91 -4.39 -12.51
CA MET A 40 -10.50 -4.18 -12.86
C MET A 40 -9.62 -3.74 -11.67
N ILE A 41 -10.17 -2.91 -10.78
CA ILE A 41 -9.42 -2.43 -9.60
C ILE A 41 -9.28 -3.56 -8.55
N GLY A 42 -10.22 -4.52 -8.53
CA GLY A 42 -10.26 -5.61 -7.56
C GLY A 42 -9.48 -6.88 -7.94
N SER A 43 -9.17 -7.10 -9.22
CA SER A 43 -8.56 -8.35 -9.70
C SER A 43 -7.02 -8.37 -9.65
N GLY A 44 -6.36 -7.21 -9.54
CA GLY A 44 -4.90 -7.11 -9.61
C GLY A 44 -4.33 -7.52 -10.97
N GLU A 45 -5.15 -7.50 -12.02
CA GLU A 45 -4.80 -7.94 -13.36
C GLU A 45 -3.70 -7.06 -13.99
N THR A 46 -2.83 -7.72 -14.74
CA THR A 46 -1.58 -7.13 -15.23
C THR A 46 -1.78 -6.46 -16.59
N THR A 47 -0.80 -5.67 -17.02
CA THR A 47 -0.71 -4.99 -18.33
C THR A 47 -1.19 -5.81 -19.54
N LYS A 48 -1.07 -7.14 -19.47
CA LYS A 48 -1.49 -8.08 -20.51
C LYS A 48 -3.01 -8.08 -20.73
N ASP A 49 -3.79 -7.90 -19.67
CA ASP A 49 -5.26 -7.88 -19.72
C ASP A 49 -5.80 -6.55 -20.26
N TYR A 50 -5.06 -5.47 -20.01
CA TYR A 50 -5.28 -4.14 -20.60
C TYR A 50 -5.16 -4.18 -22.13
N LEU A 51 -4.17 -4.91 -22.67
CA LEU A 51 -3.98 -5.12 -24.10
C LEU A 51 -5.06 -6.04 -24.70
N GLY A 52 -5.56 -7.02 -23.95
CA GLY A 52 -6.67 -7.88 -24.36
C GLY A 52 -8.01 -7.13 -24.46
N TYR A 53 -8.25 -6.17 -23.56
CA TYR A 53 -9.38 -5.25 -23.66
C TYR A 53 -9.25 -4.28 -24.82
N TYR A 54 -8.04 -3.83 -25.08
CA TYR A 54 -7.72 -3.01 -26.22
C TYR A 54 -8.07 -3.65 -27.55
N TRP A 55 -7.80 -4.95 -27.66
CA TRP A 55 -8.17 -5.77 -28.81
C TRP A 55 -9.69 -5.86 -28.99
N ARG A 56 -10.45 -5.91 -27.88
CA ARG A 56 -11.92 -5.87 -27.90
C ARG A 56 -12.48 -4.50 -28.30
N CYS A 57 -11.84 -3.41 -27.86
CA CYS A 57 -12.18 -2.06 -28.33
C CYS A 57 -11.86 -1.90 -29.82
N GLN A 58 -10.74 -2.43 -30.28
CA GLN A 58 -10.35 -2.39 -31.68
C GLN A 58 -11.39 -3.08 -32.57
N ASP A 59 -11.86 -4.27 -32.17
CA ASP A 59 -12.87 -5.01 -32.93
C ASP A 59 -14.26 -4.33 -32.87
N LYS A 60 -14.66 -3.86 -31.68
CA LYS A 60 -15.98 -3.23 -31.46
C LYS A 60 -16.11 -1.84 -32.10
N PHE A 61 -15.06 -1.02 -32.05
CA PHE A 61 -15.06 0.36 -32.55
C PHE A 61 -14.33 0.50 -33.90
N LYS A 62 -13.89 -0.61 -34.50
CA LYS A 62 -13.19 -0.67 -35.79
C LYS A 62 -12.05 0.35 -35.90
N LEU A 63 -11.27 0.48 -34.83
CA LEU A 63 -10.21 1.47 -34.74
C LEU A 63 -9.13 1.21 -35.81
N VAL A 64 -8.72 2.25 -36.52
CA VAL A 64 -7.63 2.15 -37.49
C VAL A 64 -6.27 2.16 -36.79
N GLY A 65 -5.24 1.59 -37.43
CA GLY A 65 -3.91 1.38 -36.83
C GLY A 65 -3.29 2.63 -36.16
N GLY A 66 -3.53 3.82 -36.72
CA GLY A 66 -3.07 5.08 -36.14
C GLY A 66 -3.72 5.40 -34.78
N GLN A 67 -5.02 5.17 -34.63
CA GLN A 67 -5.77 5.41 -33.39
C GLN A 67 -5.35 4.42 -32.29
N ILE A 68 -5.06 3.17 -32.68
CA ILE A 68 -4.57 2.13 -31.77
C ILE A 68 -3.20 2.51 -31.21
N SER A 69 -2.26 2.91 -32.06
CA SER A 69 -0.93 3.33 -31.64
C SER A 69 -0.99 4.52 -30.68
N MET A 70 -1.85 5.50 -30.99
CA MET A 70 -2.09 6.68 -30.18
C MET A 70 -2.60 6.36 -28.77
N ILE A 71 -3.72 5.63 -28.66
CA ILE A 71 -4.30 5.30 -27.35
C ILE A 71 -3.30 4.47 -26.51
N SER A 72 -2.38 3.72 -27.15
CA SER A 72 -1.39 2.86 -26.48
C SER A 72 -0.27 3.71 -25.91
N ASN A 73 0.14 4.74 -26.66
CA ASN A 73 1.08 5.73 -26.18
C ASN A 73 0.50 6.54 -25.01
N ILE A 74 -0.78 6.92 -25.08
CA ILE A 74 -1.48 7.57 -23.96
C ILE A 74 -1.47 6.67 -22.72
N ALA A 75 -1.85 5.40 -22.86
CA ALA A 75 -1.85 4.45 -21.75
C ALA A 75 -0.45 4.27 -21.12
N LYS A 76 0.60 4.23 -21.95
CA LYS A 76 1.99 4.15 -21.47
C LYS A 76 2.41 5.39 -20.68
N GLU A 77 2.04 6.58 -21.13
CA GLU A 77 2.37 7.83 -20.42
C GLU A 77 1.57 7.98 -19.12
N CYS A 78 0.28 7.64 -19.10
CA CYS A 78 -0.52 7.62 -17.87
C CYS A 78 0.09 6.72 -16.79
N ARG A 79 0.63 5.55 -17.19
CA ARG A 79 1.33 4.65 -16.27
C ARG A 79 2.57 5.30 -15.65
N LYS A 80 3.43 5.90 -16.47
CA LYS A 80 4.66 6.54 -15.98
C LYS A 80 4.34 7.64 -14.95
N LEU A 81 3.28 8.41 -15.18
CA LEU A 81 2.82 9.43 -14.24
C LEU A 81 2.35 8.81 -12.91
N TYR A 82 1.57 7.73 -12.98
CA TYR A 82 1.08 7.04 -11.78
C TYR A 82 2.23 6.44 -10.95
N GLU A 83 3.18 5.74 -11.59
CA GLU A 83 4.35 5.17 -10.92
C GLU A 83 5.20 6.24 -10.25
N THR A 84 5.37 7.39 -10.91
CA THR A 84 6.11 8.54 -10.36
C THR A 84 5.43 9.09 -9.11
N GLU A 85 4.10 9.18 -9.10
CA GLU A 85 3.34 9.73 -7.99
C GLU A 85 3.31 8.77 -6.78
N ILE A 86 3.16 7.47 -7.01
CA ILE A 86 3.32 6.44 -5.96
C ILE A 86 4.70 6.55 -5.32
N ASN A 87 5.75 6.67 -6.12
CA ASN A 87 7.11 6.76 -5.60
C ASN A 87 7.26 7.99 -4.70
N LYS A 88 6.75 9.16 -5.09
CA LYS A 88 6.77 10.37 -4.24
C LYS A 88 6.01 10.18 -2.92
N LEU A 89 4.86 9.51 -2.94
CA LEU A 89 4.08 9.24 -1.73
C LEU A 89 4.86 8.36 -0.76
N ASN A 90 5.52 7.32 -1.27
CA ASN A 90 6.37 6.44 -0.46
C ASN A 90 7.58 7.20 0.12
N THR A 91 8.25 8.06 -0.67
CA THR A 91 9.38 8.87 -0.18
C THR A 91 8.94 9.86 0.91
N ASN A 92 7.71 10.35 0.86
CA ASN A 92 7.16 11.26 1.87
C ASN A 92 6.76 10.54 3.16
N GLU A 93 6.28 9.29 3.10
CA GLU A 93 6.06 8.47 4.30
C GLU A 93 7.38 8.19 5.03
N ASP A 94 8.44 7.89 4.28
CA ASP A 94 9.78 7.72 4.85
C ASP A 94 10.34 9.04 5.42
N ALA A 95 10.09 10.17 4.77
CA ALA A 95 10.49 11.49 5.27
C ALA A 95 9.72 11.90 6.55
N LEU A 96 8.44 11.58 6.66
CA LEU A 96 7.63 11.76 7.88
C LEU A 96 8.08 10.84 9.01
N CYS A 97 8.53 9.62 8.70
CA CYS A 97 9.14 8.71 9.66
C CYS A 97 10.50 9.22 10.18
N THR A 98 11.16 10.10 9.41
CA THR A 98 12.50 10.64 9.71
C THR A 98 12.47 12.06 10.30
N GLN A 99 11.31 12.58 10.74
CA GLN A 99 11.30 13.68 11.71
C GLN A 99 11.99 13.17 12.99
N GLN A 100 13.27 13.53 13.11
CA GLN A 100 14.16 13.09 14.18
C GLN A 100 13.46 13.32 15.52
N VAL A 101 13.13 12.23 16.21
CA VAL A 101 12.77 12.28 17.63
C VAL A 101 14.01 12.75 18.37
N ILE A 102 14.23 14.06 18.42
CA ILE A 102 15.27 14.68 19.24
C ILE A 102 14.86 14.43 20.68
N ARG A 103 15.43 13.38 21.29
CA ARG A 103 15.19 13.08 22.70
C ARG A 103 15.70 14.25 23.52
N LYS A 104 14.83 14.84 24.35
CA LYS A 104 15.24 15.83 25.34
C LYS A 104 16.37 15.22 26.19
N SER A 105 17.51 15.91 26.26
CA SER A 105 18.59 15.58 27.17
C SER A 105 18.02 15.41 28.59
N GLY A 106 18.34 14.29 29.25
CA GLY A 106 17.83 13.98 30.60
C GLY A 106 16.49 13.23 30.67
N SER A 107 15.85 12.89 29.55
CA SER A 107 14.61 12.08 29.52
C SER A 107 14.80 10.58 29.83
N GLY A 108 16.04 10.15 30.10
CA GLY A 108 16.35 8.77 30.47
C GLY A 108 15.94 8.47 31.92
N LYS A 109 15.46 7.23 32.18
CA LYS A 109 15.27 6.75 33.55
C LYS A 109 16.58 6.86 34.34
N LYS A 110 16.52 7.37 35.57
CA LYS A 110 17.68 7.49 36.47
C LYS A 110 18.38 6.14 36.59
N ALA A 111 19.72 6.13 36.56
CA ALA A 111 20.51 4.94 36.82
C ALA A 111 20.45 4.60 38.32
N ALA A 112 19.33 4.05 38.78
CA ALA A 112 19.20 3.57 40.15
C ALA A 112 19.99 2.27 40.30
N ILE A 113 20.96 2.25 41.23
CA ILE A 113 21.69 1.04 41.58
C ILE A 113 20.70 0.07 42.24
N MET A 114 20.56 -1.12 41.67
CA MET A 114 19.64 -2.12 42.21
C MET A 114 20.14 -2.63 43.57
N THR A 115 19.26 -2.62 44.58
CA THR A 115 19.61 -3.10 45.92
C THR A 115 19.87 -4.62 45.92
N LYS A 116 20.57 -5.14 46.94
CA LYS A 116 20.77 -6.59 47.12
C LYS A 116 19.46 -7.39 47.12
N LYS A 117 18.39 -6.82 47.69
CA LYS A 117 17.03 -7.42 47.66
C LYS A 117 16.45 -7.43 46.24
N GLY A 118 16.69 -6.38 45.45
CA GLY A 118 16.32 -6.30 44.04
C GLY A 118 17.04 -7.36 43.20
N LEU A 119 18.35 -7.54 43.41
CA LEU A 119 19.14 -8.59 42.74
C LEU A 119 18.58 -10.00 43.00
N LYS A 120 18.29 -10.36 44.26
CA LYS A 120 17.67 -11.66 44.59
C LYS A 120 16.26 -11.83 44.01
N ARG A 121 15.50 -10.73 43.84
CA ARG A 121 14.19 -10.78 43.18
C ARG A 121 14.35 -10.99 41.68
N LEU A 122 15.33 -10.33 41.06
CA LEU A 122 15.65 -10.49 39.64
C LEU A 122 16.14 -11.92 39.36
N GLU A 123 17.00 -12.46 40.21
CA GLU A 123 17.48 -13.85 40.15
C GLU A 123 16.31 -14.84 40.14
N ARG A 124 15.40 -14.75 41.12
CA ARG A 124 14.19 -15.58 41.19
C ARG A 124 13.24 -15.39 40.00
N LEU A 125 13.27 -14.23 39.35
CA LEU A 125 12.45 -13.94 38.18
C LEU A 125 12.92 -14.72 36.95
N PHE A 126 14.24 -14.90 36.79
CA PHE A 126 14.84 -15.59 35.65
C PHE A 126 15.19 -17.05 35.92
N HIS A 127 15.21 -17.48 37.19
CA HIS A 127 15.48 -18.86 37.56
C HIS A 127 14.38 -19.80 37.01
N ASN A 128 14.74 -20.69 36.09
CA ASN A 128 13.86 -21.69 35.45
C ASN A 128 12.60 -21.12 34.77
N LYS A 129 12.65 -19.87 34.26
CA LYS A 129 11.52 -19.26 33.54
C LYS A 129 11.95 -18.77 32.16
N ASP A 130 11.42 -19.40 31.11
CA ASP A 130 11.68 -19.02 29.71
C ASP A 130 10.75 -17.91 29.18
N GLY A 131 9.76 -17.50 29.99
CA GLY A 131 8.70 -16.58 29.57
C GLY A 131 8.97 -15.10 29.80
N ILE A 132 10.06 -14.74 30.50
CA ILE A 132 10.30 -13.36 30.93
C ILE A 132 11.41 -12.72 30.10
N SER A 133 11.04 -11.68 29.36
CA SER A 133 11.99 -10.87 28.61
C SER A 133 12.69 -9.83 29.50
N GLN A 134 13.89 -9.39 29.09
CA GLN A 134 14.60 -8.29 29.76
C GLN A 134 13.79 -6.98 29.77
N ASN A 135 12.90 -6.76 28.79
CA ASN A 135 12.01 -5.58 28.76
C ASN A 135 10.95 -5.66 29.85
N GLN A 136 10.27 -6.80 29.98
CA GLN A 136 9.30 -7.02 31.06
C GLN A 136 9.96 -6.90 32.44
N ALA A 137 11.18 -7.43 32.58
CA ALA A 137 11.94 -7.22 33.81
C ALA A 137 12.25 -5.73 34.04
N ALA A 138 12.65 -4.99 33.01
CA ALA A 138 12.93 -3.55 33.13
C ALA A 138 11.68 -2.74 33.56
N GLU A 139 10.49 -3.14 33.12
CA GLU A 139 9.22 -2.57 33.56
C GLU A 139 8.93 -2.92 35.04
N ILE A 140 9.08 -4.18 35.44
CA ILE A 140 8.84 -4.66 36.82
C ILE A 140 9.75 -3.95 37.83
N PHE A 141 10.99 -3.66 37.44
CA PHE A 141 12.00 -3.02 38.29
C PHE A 141 12.15 -1.52 38.03
N ASP A 142 11.30 -0.94 37.19
CA ASP A 142 11.33 0.47 36.78
C ASP A 142 12.74 1.00 36.41
N CYS A 143 13.48 0.23 35.63
CA CYS A 143 14.84 0.59 35.21
C CYS A 143 15.02 0.43 33.70
N THR A 144 16.23 0.66 33.19
CA THR A 144 16.53 0.47 31.78
C THR A 144 16.86 -1.01 31.49
N ARG A 145 16.51 -1.49 30.29
CA ARG A 145 16.88 -2.83 29.82
C ARG A 145 18.39 -3.09 29.92
N GLN A 146 19.21 -2.07 29.63
CA GLN A 146 20.67 -2.14 29.74
C GLN A 146 21.11 -2.42 31.18
N HIS A 147 20.45 -1.80 32.17
CA HIS A 147 20.72 -2.05 33.58
C HIS A 147 20.39 -3.51 33.96
N ILE A 148 19.22 -4.02 33.58
CA ILE A 148 18.84 -5.42 33.80
C ILE A 148 19.89 -6.38 33.20
N SER A 149 20.33 -6.14 31.96
CA SER A 149 21.33 -6.99 31.31
C SER A 149 22.66 -7.02 32.08
N LYS A 150 23.12 -5.87 32.59
CA LYS A 150 24.32 -5.79 33.42
C LYS A 150 24.13 -6.53 34.75
N SER A 151 23.01 -6.32 35.43
CA SER A 151 22.71 -6.98 36.70
C SER A 151 22.61 -8.50 36.56
N LEU A 152 22.01 -9.01 35.49
CA LEU A 152 21.97 -10.45 35.20
C LEU A 152 23.38 -11.03 35.01
N HIS A 153 24.25 -10.31 34.30
CA HIS A 153 25.64 -10.71 34.12
C HIS A 153 26.41 -10.74 35.46
N THR A 154 26.20 -9.76 36.34
CA THR A 154 26.78 -9.73 37.69
C THR A 154 26.34 -10.92 38.56
N ILE A 155 25.09 -11.38 38.40
CA ILE A 155 24.57 -12.56 39.13
C ILE A 155 25.01 -13.89 38.45
N GLY A 156 25.56 -13.84 37.23
CA GLY A 156 25.93 -15.04 36.47
C GLY A 156 24.77 -15.69 35.70
N ILE A 157 23.65 -14.99 35.53
CA ILE A 157 22.50 -15.46 34.73
C ILE A 157 22.62 -14.93 33.31
N TYR A 158 22.70 -15.85 32.34
CA TYR A 158 22.73 -15.52 30.93
C TYR A 158 21.33 -15.67 30.33
N ALA A 159 20.60 -14.55 30.19
CA ALA A 159 19.34 -14.53 29.43
C ALA A 159 19.64 -14.80 27.95
N ARG A 160 19.46 -16.04 27.51
CA ARG A 160 19.64 -16.42 26.11
C ARG A 160 18.45 -15.95 25.28
N LYS A 161 18.69 -15.62 24.01
CA LYS A 161 17.60 -15.37 23.06
C LYS A 161 16.75 -16.64 23.00
N LYS A 162 15.42 -16.49 23.09
CA LYS A 162 14.49 -17.58 22.80
C LYS A 162 14.91 -18.19 21.46
N GLN A 163 15.05 -19.52 21.41
CA GLN A 163 15.32 -20.20 20.15
C GLN A 163 14.25 -19.76 19.16
N ARG A 164 14.69 -19.22 18.02
CA ARG A 164 13.74 -18.83 16.97
C ARG A 164 12.95 -20.08 16.61
N SER A 165 11.63 -19.95 16.51
CA SER A 165 10.83 -21.02 15.90
C SER A 165 11.46 -21.37 14.55
N PRO A 166 11.53 -22.66 14.19
CA PRO A 166 12.02 -23.07 12.88
C PRO A 166 11.37 -22.23 11.79
N ALA A 167 12.14 -21.89 10.76
CA ALA A 167 11.56 -21.24 9.59
C ALA A 167 10.48 -22.15 9.01
N TYR A 168 9.29 -21.61 8.75
CA TYR A 168 8.23 -22.37 8.10
C TYR A 168 8.69 -22.78 6.69
N THR A 169 8.43 -24.03 6.34
CA THR A 169 8.53 -24.50 4.96
C THR A 169 7.50 -23.78 4.07
N GLU A 170 7.74 -23.70 2.77
CA GLU A 170 6.80 -23.07 1.83
C GLU A 170 5.39 -23.69 1.92
N ALA A 171 5.32 -25.00 2.13
CA ALA A 171 4.06 -25.72 2.32
C ALA A 171 3.30 -25.28 3.60
N GLU A 172 4.02 -25.06 4.70
CA GLU A 172 3.43 -24.55 5.94
C GLU A 172 2.99 -23.09 5.81
N ILE A 173 3.77 -22.27 5.10
CA ILE A 173 3.38 -20.89 4.78
C ILE A 173 2.08 -20.89 3.95
N LEU A 174 1.98 -21.77 2.95
CA LEU A 174 0.77 -21.92 2.14
C LEU A 174 -0.42 -22.34 3.01
N LYS A 175 -0.22 -23.28 3.93
CA LYS A 175 -1.25 -23.76 4.88
C LYS A 175 -1.69 -22.67 5.86
N VAL A 176 -0.76 -21.84 6.35
CA VAL A 176 -1.09 -20.70 7.23
C VAL A 176 -1.79 -19.60 6.45
N LYS A 177 -1.35 -19.26 5.22
CA LYS A 177 -2.01 -18.26 4.36
C LYS A 177 -3.43 -18.68 4.01
N THR A 178 -3.62 -19.92 3.58
CA THR A 178 -4.95 -20.49 3.32
C THR A 178 -5.79 -20.48 4.60
N ASN A 179 -5.27 -20.97 5.73
CA ASN A 179 -6.00 -20.93 7.00
C ASN A 179 -6.30 -19.51 7.48
N ALA A 180 -5.45 -18.52 7.24
CA ALA A 180 -5.69 -17.12 7.63
C ALA A 180 -6.75 -16.45 6.77
N LEU A 181 -6.70 -16.71 5.45
CA LEU A 181 -7.76 -16.31 4.52
C LEU A 181 -9.09 -16.96 4.92
N TYR A 182 -9.10 -18.26 5.24
CA TYR A 182 -10.32 -19.00 5.53
C TYR A 182 -10.80 -18.91 6.99
N LYS A 183 -9.96 -18.52 7.97
CA LYS A 183 -10.33 -18.43 9.40
C LYS A 183 -11.41 -17.39 9.67
N LYS A 184 -11.51 -16.35 8.84
CA LYS A 184 -12.59 -15.35 8.94
C LYS A 184 -13.84 -15.75 8.14
N GLY A 185 -13.98 -17.04 7.81
CA GLY A 185 -15.16 -17.54 7.10
C GLY A 185 -15.20 -17.15 5.63
N TRP A 186 -14.07 -16.79 5.00
CA TRP A 186 -14.03 -16.42 3.58
C TRP A 186 -14.04 -17.61 2.61
N LYS A 187 -14.11 -18.85 3.10
CA LYS A 187 -14.29 -20.02 2.24
C LYS A 187 -15.68 -19.94 1.61
N ALA A 188 -15.75 -19.68 0.32
CA ALA A 188 -16.99 -19.68 -0.44
C ALA A 188 -17.12 -21.05 -1.10
N GLU A 189 -18.19 -21.76 -0.78
CA GLU A 189 -18.48 -23.09 -1.35
C GLU A 189 -19.07 -22.97 -2.76
N SER A 190 -19.55 -21.78 -3.13
CA SER A 190 -20.06 -21.49 -4.46
C SER A 190 -19.71 -20.07 -4.92
N VAL A 191 -19.66 -19.87 -6.23
CA VAL A 191 -19.47 -18.55 -6.88
C VAL A 191 -20.53 -17.55 -6.39
N LYS A 192 -21.77 -18.02 -6.13
CA LYS A 192 -22.86 -17.18 -5.61
C LYS A 192 -22.54 -16.61 -4.23
N GLN A 193 -22.02 -17.44 -3.32
CA GLN A 193 -21.59 -16.98 -1.98
C GLN A 193 -20.46 -15.96 -2.06
N LEU A 194 -19.49 -16.18 -2.97
CA LEU A 194 -18.39 -15.23 -3.18
C LEU A 194 -18.91 -13.87 -3.65
N LYS A 195 -19.80 -13.84 -4.65
CA LYS A 195 -20.44 -12.61 -5.15
C LYS A 195 -21.17 -11.86 -4.03
N THR A 196 -21.91 -12.56 -3.18
CA THR A 196 -22.63 -11.94 -2.05
C THR A 196 -21.68 -11.31 -1.04
N ARG A 197 -20.55 -11.96 -0.73
CA ARG A 197 -19.55 -11.43 0.21
C ARG A 197 -18.83 -10.22 -0.36
N ILE A 198 -18.44 -10.24 -1.64
CA ILE A 198 -17.86 -9.08 -2.31
C ILE A 198 -18.83 -7.90 -2.25
N LYS A 199 -20.11 -8.11 -2.58
CA LYS A 199 -21.14 -7.07 -2.46
C LYS A 199 -21.28 -6.53 -1.04
N LYS A 200 -21.20 -7.40 -0.02
CA LYS A 200 -21.25 -6.99 1.39
C LYS A 200 -20.03 -6.14 1.76
N CYS A 201 -18.82 -6.55 1.39
CA CYS A 201 -17.61 -5.76 1.64
C CYS A 201 -17.64 -4.40 0.91
N LEU A 202 -18.14 -4.36 -0.33
CA LEU A 202 -18.32 -3.10 -1.06
C LEU A 202 -19.37 -2.19 -0.41
N LYS A 203 -20.40 -2.77 0.23
CA LYS A 203 -21.41 -2.02 0.99
C LYS A 203 -20.89 -1.51 2.34
N GLU A 204 -19.98 -2.26 2.96
CA GLU A 204 -19.32 -1.91 4.23
C GLU A 204 -18.12 -0.98 4.04
N MET A 205 -17.55 -0.94 2.84
CA MET A 205 -16.59 0.10 2.46
C MET A 205 -17.27 1.46 2.61
N ASP A 206 -16.58 2.36 3.30
CA ASP A 206 -17.06 3.72 3.52
C ASP A 206 -17.24 4.41 2.17
N THR A 207 -18.49 4.46 1.72
CA THR A 207 -18.89 5.08 0.46
C THR A 207 -18.49 6.55 0.46
N SER A 208 -18.41 7.21 1.61
CA SER A 208 -17.96 8.59 1.72
C SER A 208 -16.46 8.73 1.42
N GLY A 209 -15.65 7.75 1.84
CA GLY A 209 -14.22 7.70 1.52
C GLY A 209 -13.97 7.48 0.03
N VAL A 210 -14.69 6.53 -0.58
CA VAL A 210 -14.59 6.25 -2.03
C VAL A 210 -15.09 7.44 -2.85
N GLN A 211 -16.24 8.01 -2.50
CA GLN A 211 -16.78 9.19 -3.16
C GLN A 211 -15.85 10.40 -3.02
N ARG A 212 -15.20 10.59 -1.87
CA ARG A 212 -14.22 11.65 -1.66
C ARG A 212 -12.99 11.45 -2.56
N ALA A 213 -12.46 10.23 -2.63
CA ALA A 213 -11.33 9.91 -3.51
C ALA A 213 -11.69 10.15 -4.99
N CYS A 214 -12.84 9.66 -5.46
CA CYS A 214 -13.31 9.87 -6.83
C CYS A 214 -13.58 11.36 -7.13
N SER A 215 -14.12 12.11 -6.16
CA SER A 215 -14.36 13.55 -6.32
C SER A 215 -13.04 14.31 -6.44
N GLN A 216 -12.04 13.98 -5.63
CA GLN A 216 -10.70 14.57 -5.71
C GLN A 216 -10.04 14.30 -7.06
N ILE A 217 -10.14 13.07 -7.57
CA ILE A 217 -9.64 12.73 -8.91
C ILE A 217 -10.37 13.56 -9.97
N ARG A 218 -11.70 13.66 -9.92
CA ARG A 218 -12.48 14.45 -10.89
C ARG A 218 -12.13 15.93 -10.85
N THR A 219 -11.97 16.52 -9.67
CA THR A 219 -11.58 17.93 -9.52
C THR A 219 -10.19 18.16 -10.09
N LYS A 220 -9.23 17.27 -9.85
CA LYS A 220 -7.88 17.37 -10.43
C LYS A 220 -7.92 17.25 -11.96
N LEU A 221 -8.70 16.31 -12.51
CA LEU A 221 -8.85 16.17 -13.96
C LEU A 221 -9.51 17.39 -14.60
N ARG A 222 -10.52 17.99 -13.96
CA ARG A 222 -11.13 19.25 -14.44
C ARG A 222 -10.17 20.42 -14.37
N ALA A 223 -9.45 20.57 -13.26
CA ALA A 223 -8.45 21.63 -13.14
C ALA A 223 -7.39 21.54 -14.24
N VAL A 224 -6.96 20.32 -14.60
CA VAL A 224 -6.04 20.08 -15.72
C VAL A 224 -6.70 20.39 -17.08
N ALA A 225 -7.99 20.12 -17.24
CA ALA A 225 -8.70 20.43 -18.48
C ALA A 225 -8.94 21.94 -18.67
N ASP A 226 -9.37 22.63 -17.62
CA ASP A 226 -9.80 24.03 -17.67
C ASP A 226 -8.62 25.00 -17.69
N HIS A 227 -7.54 24.66 -16.98
CA HIS A 227 -6.39 25.56 -16.82
C HIS A 227 -5.11 25.01 -17.45
N GLY A 228 -5.21 23.87 -18.13
CA GLY A 228 -4.03 23.11 -18.53
C GLY A 228 -3.32 22.50 -17.31
N PRO A 229 -2.27 21.70 -17.55
CA PRO A 229 -1.54 20.99 -16.49
C PRO A 229 -0.72 21.89 -15.55
N TYR A 230 -0.81 23.23 -15.70
CA TYR A 230 0.01 24.21 -15.00
C TYR A 230 -0.79 25.44 -14.58
N VAL A 231 -1.60 25.28 -13.54
CA VAL A 231 -1.81 26.39 -12.60
C VAL A 231 -1.31 25.89 -11.26
N GLU A 232 0.01 26.05 -11.06
CA GLU A 232 0.56 26.05 -9.72
C GLU A 232 -0.05 27.26 -9.01
N ASN A 233 -0.97 27.00 -8.07
CA ASN A 233 -1.42 28.02 -7.14
C ASN A 233 -0.18 28.46 -6.34
N HIS A 234 0.34 29.65 -6.66
CA HIS A 234 1.21 30.39 -5.75
C HIS A 234 0.46 30.75 -4.46
#